data_AF-A0A5N5NZQ8-F1
#
_entry.id   AF-A0A5N5NZQ8-F1
#
_cell.length_a   1.000
_cell.length_b   1.000
_cell.length_c   1.000
_cell.angle_alpha   90.00
_cell.angle_beta   90.00
_cell.angle_gamma   90.00
#
_symmetry.space_group_name_H-M   'P 1'
#
loop_
_entity.id
_entity.type
_entity.pdbx_description
1 polymer ?
#
loop_
_entity_poly.entity_id
_entity_poly.type
_entity_poly.pdbx_seq_one_letter_code
_entity_poly.pdbx_strand_id
1 'polypeptide(L)'
;MASSDPKVIVVFQRLDRTIDAGQSIHSRLAYIQLMRVFQSLEMIIKAEMRGRRIRSETGKGKATVAMNIYRSAQPPHVSQHRPKKRKQIARWWTTFAGPSPLFATIYSEAAEKIV
;
A
#
# COMPACT_ATOMS: atom_id res chain seq x y z
N MET A 1 -12.26 15.60 -2.41
CA MET A 1 -10.85 15.44 -1.97
C MET A 1 -10.21 14.39 -2.84
N ALA A 2 -9.01 14.65 -3.38
CA ALA A 2 -8.32 13.68 -4.23
C ALA A 2 -7.89 12.43 -3.44
N SER A 3 -7.70 12.57 -2.12
CA SER A 3 -7.40 11.45 -1.21
C SER A 3 -8.55 10.46 -1.00
N SER A 4 -9.79 10.87 -1.20
CA SER A 4 -10.98 10.00 -1.14
C SER A 4 -11.58 9.72 -2.52
N ASP A 5 -10.80 9.92 -3.59
CA ASP A 5 -11.23 9.60 -4.95
C ASP A 5 -11.55 8.10 -5.05
N PRO A 6 -12.74 7.70 -5.55
CA PRO A 6 -13.08 6.30 -5.80
C PRO A 6 -12.00 5.52 -6.58
N LYS A 7 -11.23 6.21 -7.43
CA LYS A 7 -10.10 5.61 -8.16
C LYS A 7 -9.01 5.08 -7.22
N VAL A 8 -8.72 5.77 -6.10
CA VAL A 8 -7.74 5.31 -5.11
C VAL A 8 -8.21 4.00 -4.46
N ILE A 9 -9.50 3.89 -4.15
CA ILE A 9 -10.11 2.68 -3.60
C ILE A 9 -10.00 1.52 -4.60
N VAL A 10 -10.36 1.75 -5.87
CA VAL A 10 -10.28 0.73 -6.93
C VAL A 10 -8.85 0.25 -7.14
N VAL A 11 -7.85 1.14 -7.09
CA VAL A 11 -6.43 0.78 -7.19
C VAL A 11 -6.01 -0.15 -6.05
N PHE A 12 -6.36 0.18 -4.79
CA PHE A 12 -6.05 -0.68 -3.65
C PHE A 12 -6.70 -2.06 -3.79
N GLN A 13 -7.97 -2.11 -4.16
CA GLN A 13 -8.69 -3.37 -4.37
C GLN A 13 -8.06 -4.21 -5.48
N ARG A 14 -7.61 -3.59 -6.57
CA ARG A 14 -6.94 -4.30 -7.67
C ARG A 14 -5.61 -4.89 -7.22
N LEU A 15 -4.78 -4.12 -6.52
CA LEU A 15 -3.51 -4.60 -5.99
C LEU A 15 -3.70 -5.75 -4.99
N ASP A 16 -4.73 -5.64 -4.15
CA ASP A 16 -5.06 -6.67 -3.17
C ASP A 16 -5.47 -7.99 -3.82
N ARG A 17 -6.26 -7.94 -4.90
CA ARG A 17 -6.60 -9.13 -5.69
C ARG A 17 -5.36 -9.77 -6.29
N THR A 18 -4.44 -8.98 -6.83
CA THR A 18 -3.18 -9.50 -7.38
C THR A 18 -2.31 -10.15 -6.29
N ILE A 19 -2.25 -9.54 -5.10
CA ILE A 19 -1.55 -10.11 -3.94
C ILE A 19 -2.18 -11.45 -3.53
N ASP A 20 -3.53 -11.51 -3.45
CA ASP A 20 -4.25 -12.70 -3.04
C ASP A 20 -4.19 -13.84 -4.05
N ALA A 21 -4.02 -13.54 -5.34
CA ALA A 21 -3.85 -14.54 -6.39
C ALA A 21 -2.57 -15.39 -6.21
N GLY A 22 -1.62 -14.97 -5.36
CA GLY A 22 -0.50 -15.80 -4.92
C GLY A 22 0.57 -16.09 -5.97
N GLN A 23 0.46 -15.56 -7.19
CA GLN A 23 1.50 -15.69 -8.22
C GLN A 23 2.73 -14.88 -7.79
N SER A 24 3.85 -15.56 -7.51
CA SER A 24 5.00 -15.01 -6.77
C SER A 24 5.51 -13.68 -7.34
N ILE A 25 5.77 -13.58 -8.64
CA ILE A 25 6.26 -12.34 -9.26
C ILE A 25 5.22 -11.23 -9.24
N HIS A 26 3.96 -11.55 -9.59
CA HIS A 26 2.90 -10.54 -9.67
C HIS A 26 2.54 -10.01 -8.29
N SER A 27 2.52 -10.86 -7.26
CA SER A 27 2.26 -10.47 -5.87
C SER A 27 3.38 -9.56 -5.34
N ARG A 28 4.65 -9.87 -5.63
CA ARG A 28 5.80 -9.03 -5.28
C ARG A 28 5.74 -7.65 -5.93
N LEU A 29 5.48 -7.60 -7.23
CA LEU A 29 5.33 -6.34 -7.95
C LEU A 29 4.12 -5.55 -7.45
N ALA A 30 3.03 -6.22 -7.11
CA ALA A 30 1.85 -5.60 -6.52
C ALA A 30 2.14 -5.02 -5.13
N TYR A 31 2.94 -5.70 -4.30
CA TYR A 31 3.42 -5.16 -3.02
C TYR A 31 4.28 -3.91 -3.20
N ILE A 32 5.19 -3.89 -4.16
CA ILE A 32 5.99 -2.69 -4.48
C ILE A 32 5.09 -1.54 -4.92
N GLN A 33 4.12 -1.83 -5.80
CA GLN A 33 3.16 -0.82 -6.24
C GLN A 33 2.26 -0.34 -5.10
N LEU A 34 1.88 -1.22 -4.18
CA LEU A 34 1.12 -0.83 -2.98
C LEU A 34 1.89 0.23 -2.18
N MET A 35 3.20 0.09 -2.00
CA MET A 35 4.00 1.14 -1.33
C MET A 35 4.08 2.44 -2.12
N ARG A 36 4.21 2.38 -3.45
CA ARG A 36 4.22 3.59 -4.29
C ARG A 36 2.90 4.34 -4.22
N VAL A 37 1.78 3.62 -4.20
CA VAL A 37 0.45 4.21 -3.99
C VAL A 37 0.37 4.87 -2.62
N PHE A 38 0.84 4.20 -1.56
CA PHE A 38 0.91 4.81 -0.22
C PHE A 38 1.73 6.10 -0.20
N GLN A 39 2.92 6.10 -0.79
CA GLN A 39 3.79 7.28 -0.83
C GLN A 39 3.12 8.44 -1.59
N SER A 40 2.52 8.14 -2.75
CA SER A 40 1.81 9.13 -3.56
C SER A 40 0.61 9.71 -2.81
N LEU A 41 -0.19 8.85 -2.18
CA LEU A 41 -1.34 9.25 -1.37
C LEU A 41 -0.92 10.10 -0.17
N GLU A 42 0.16 9.72 0.53
CA GLU A 42 0.72 10.50 1.64
C GLU A 42 1.22 11.88 1.18
N MET A 43 1.75 12.02 -0.04
CA MET A 43 2.11 13.31 -0.63
C MET A 43 0.88 14.17 -0.96
N ILE A 44 -0.16 13.57 -1.55
CA ILE A 44 -1.43 14.25 -1.84
C ILE A 44 -2.07 14.75 -0.55
N ILE A 45 -2.19 13.89 0.47
CA ILE A 45 -2.74 14.25 1.77
C ILE A 45 -1.93 15.38 2.42
N LYS A 46 -0.59 15.32 2.33
CA LYS A 46 0.28 16.38 2.84
C LYS A 46 -0.01 17.73 2.16
N ALA A 47 -0.22 17.73 0.84
CA ALA A 47 -0.59 18.94 0.10
C ALA A 47 -1.98 19.44 0.51
N GLU A 48 -2.97 18.56 0.64
CA GLU A 48 -4.33 18.90 1.08
C GLU A 48 -4.38 19.46 2.51
N MET A 49 -3.58 18.91 3.43
CA MET A 49 -3.43 19.42 4.81
C MET A 49 -2.81 20.82 4.84
N ARG A 50 -1.76 21.07 4.05
CA ARG A 50 -1.13 22.40 3.94
C ARG A 50 -2.09 23.45 3.41
N GLY A 51 -2.93 23.08 2.44
CA GLY A 51 -3.98 23.94 1.90
C GLY A 51 -5.19 24.10 2.82
N ARG A 52 -5.16 23.61 4.07
CA ARG A 52 -6.28 23.56 5.03
C ARG A 52 -7.56 22.89 4.50
N ARG A 53 -7.45 22.10 3.43
CA ARG A 53 -8.58 21.35 2.85
C ARG A 53 -8.95 20.15 3.71
N ILE A 54 -7.96 19.55 4.37
CA ILE A 54 -8.15 18.54 5.42
C ILE A 54 -7.84 19.19 6.77
N ARG A 55 -8.76 19.09 7.74
CA ARG A 55 -8.45 19.43 9.14
C ARG A 55 -7.41 18.44 9.65
N SER A 56 -6.23 18.96 9.98
CA SER A 56 -5.23 18.19 10.71
C SER A 56 -5.76 17.95 12.13
N GLU A 57 -6.44 16.83 12.35
CA GLU A 57 -6.78 16.40 13.70
C GLU A 57 -5.49 16.08 14.46
N THR A 58 -5.35 16.64 15.66
CA THR A 58 -4.21 16.43 16.55
C THR A 58 -3.98 14.92 16.73
N GLY A 59 -2.83 14.42 16.28
CA GLY A 59 -2.47 13.00 16.34
C GLY A 59 -2.71 12.15 15.07
N LYS A 60 -3.40 12.66 14.03
CA LYS A 60 -3.56 11.94 12.75
C LYS A 60 -2.62 12.49 11.67
N GLY A 61 -1.41 11.94 11.61
CA GLY A 61 -0.47 12.23 10.53
C GLY A 61 -0.92 11.69 9.16
N LYS A 62 -0.29 12.16 8.08
CA LYS A 62 -0.55 11.72 6.69
C LYS A 62 -0.61 10.20 6.51
N ALA A 63 0.26 9.47 7.21
CA ALA A 63 0.33 8.01 7.14
C ALA A 63 -0.89 7.33 7.78
N THR A 64 -1.44 7.92 8.84
CA THR A 64 -2.67 7.44 9.50
C THR A 64 -3.88 7.65 8.59
N VAL A 65 -3.98 8.80 7.96
CA VAL A 65 -5.06 9.10 6.98
C VAL A 65 -4.97 8.14 5.79
N ALA A 66 -3.79 7.97 5.20
CA ALA A 66 -3.58 7.03 4.10
C ALA A 66 -3.94 5.57 4.50
N MET A 67 -3.58 5.15 5.71
CA MET A 67 -3.94 3.82 6.22
C MET A 67 -5.45 3.66 6.43
N ASN A 68 -6.14 4.72 6.87
CA ASN A 68 -7.60 4.68 7.02
C ASN A 68 -8.30 4.57 5.66
N ILE A 69 -7.84 5.28 4.64
CA ILE A 69 -8.34 5.16 3.25
C ILE A 69 -8.11 3.74 2.72
N TYR A 70 -6.93 3.18 2.97
CA TYR A 70 -6.67 1.79 2.58
C TYR A 70 -7.56 0.79 3.33
N ARG A 71 -7.83 1.03 4.63
CA ARG A 71 -8.75 0.22 5.42
C ARG A 71 -10.18 0.32 4.87
N SER A 72 -10.65 1.50 4.48
CA SER A 72 -11.99 1.65 3.88
C SER A 72 -12.13 0.99 2.51
N ALA A 73 -11.00 0.71 1.83
CA ALA A 73 -11.01 -0.04 0.58
C ALA A 73 -11.15 -1.57 0.78
N GLN A 74 -11.02 -2.06 2.02
CA GLN A 74 -11.13 -3.49 2.32
C GLN A 74 -12.59 -3.95 2.41
N PRO A 75 -12.88 -5.22 2.04
CA PRO A 75 -14.16 -5.83 2.35
C PRO A 75 -14.44 -5.84 3.87
N PRO A 76 -15.70 -5.68 4.31
CA PRO A 76 -16.06 -5.52 5.72
C PRO A 76 -15.69 -6.73 6.61
N HIS A 77 -15.53 -7.92 6.03
CA HIS A 77 -15.19 -9.15 6.75
C HIS A 77 -13.68 -9.36 6.92
N VAL A 78 -12.84 -8.47 6.41
CA VAL A 78 -11.39 -8.59 6.48
C VAL A 78 -10.87 -8.18 7.85
N SER A 79 -10.00 -9.02 8.43
CA SER A 79 -9.30 -8.71 9.69
C SER A 79 -8.63 -7.33 9.66
N GLN A 80 -8.79 -6.56 10.74
CA GLN A 80 -8.17 -5.25 10.90
C GLN A 80 -6.62 -5.29 10.85
N HIS A 81 -6.03 -6.46 11.06
CA HIS A 81 -4.59 -6.67 10.98
C HIS A 81 -4.07 -6.81 9.56
N ARG A 82 -4.91 -7.21 8.59
CA ARG A 82 -4.49 -7.47 7.20
C ARG A 82 -3.90 -6.23 6.52
N PRO A 83 -4.50 -5.02 6.61
CA PRO A 83 -3.92 -3.82 6.02
C PRO A 83 -2.53 -3.50 6.58
N LYS A 84 -2.34 -3.67 7.89
CA LYS A 84 -1.04 -3.45 8.55
C LYS A 84 0.00 -4.45 8.06
N LYS A 85 -0.34 -5.75 8.06
CA LYS A 85 0.55 -6.83 7.59
C LYS A 85 0.94 -6.64 6.13
N ARG A 86 -0.03 -6.28 5.27
CA ARG A 86 0.26 -5.98 3.86
C ARG A 86 1.19 -4.79 3.69
N LYS A 87 0.98 -3.69 4.41
CA LYS A 87 1.90 -2.53 4.36
C LYS A 87 3.30 -2.90 4.85
N GLN A 88 3.43 -3.79 5.82
CA GLN A 88 4.72 -4.29 6.31
C GLN A 88 5.44 -5.13 5.23
N ILE A 89 4.76 -6.11 4.65
CA ILE A 89 5.32 -6.95 3.57
C ILE A 89 5.69 -6.08 2.35
N ALA A 90 4.83 -5.12 2.02
CA ALA A 90 5.07 -4.15 0.95
C ALA A 90 6.37 -3.35 1.16
N ARG A 91 6.66 -2.95 2.41
CA ARG A 91 7.93 -2.30 2.77
C ARG A 91 9.11 -3.23 2.53
N TRP A 92 9.04 -4.48 2.97
CA TRP A 92 10.12 -5.45 2.74
C TRP A 92 10.42 -5.65 1.27
N TRP A 93 9.39 -5.89 0.44
CA TRP A 93 9.59 -6.03 -1.01
C TRP A 93 10.12 -4.77 -1.67
N THR A 94 9.73 -3.58 -1.19
CA THR A 94 10.31 -2.33 -1.68
C THR A 94 11.79 -2.22 -1.31
N THR A 95 12.18 -2.64 -0.11
CA THR A 95 13.59 -2.69 0.32
C THR A 95 14.39 -3.68 -0.53
N PHE A 96 13.87 -4.89 -0.78
CA PHE A 96 14.53 -5.89 -1.61
C PHE A 96 14.64 -5.48 -3.07
N ALA A 97 13.62 -4.81 -3.60
CA ALA A 97 13.67 -4.24 -4.95
C ALA A 97 14.68 -3.08 -5.06
N GLY A 98 14.97 -2.37 -3.96
CA GLY A 98 15.90 -1.24 -3.98
C GLY A 98 15.55 -0.22 -5.08
N PRO A 99 16.50 0.14 -5.96
CA PRO A 99 16.25 1.13 -7.01
C PRO A 99 15.45 0.59 -8.20
N SER A 100 15.36 -0.73 -8.39
CA SER A 100 14.71 -1.34 -9.56
C SER A 100 13.73 -2.45 -9.17
N PRO A 101 12.43 -2.35 -9.55
CA PRO A 101 11.45 -3.40 -9.34
C PRO A 101 11.85 -4.78 -9.89
N LEU A 102 12.75 -4.81 -10.88
CA LEU A 102 13.27 -6.04 -11.48
C LEU A 102 14.07 -6.88 -10.47
N PHE A 103 14.66 -6.28 -9.43
CA PHE A 103 15.36 -7.08 -8.41
C PHE A 103 14.41 -7.99 -7.62
N ALA A 104 13.12 -7.63 -7.53
CA ALA A 104 12.12 -8.51 -6.92
C ALA A 104 11.75 -9.74 -7.78
N THR A 105 12.06 -9.72 -9.09
CA THR A 105 11.82 -10.86 -9.98
C THR A 105 12.93 -11.90 -9.90
N ILE A 106 14.14 -11.50 -9.48
CA ILE A 106 15.31 -12.38 -9.36
C ILE A 106 15.26 -13.20 -8.05
N TYR A 107 14.48 -12.76 -7.06
CA TYR A 107 14.30 -13.50 -5.81
C TYR A 107 13.65 -14.86 -6.08
N SER A 108 14.30 -15.97 -5.72
CA SER A 108 13.74 -17.29 -5.97
C SER A 108 12.56 -17.57 -5.04
N GLU A 109 11.54 -18.28 -5.54
CA GLU A 109 10.45 -18.79 -4.68
C GLU A 109 10.97 -19.70 -3.56
N ALA A 110 12.09 -20.40 -3.80
CA ALA A 110 12.74 -21.23 -2.80
C ALA A 110 13.30 -20.41 -1.63
N ALA A 111 13.91 -19.26 -1.91
CA ALA A 111 14.45 -18.37 -0.88
C ALA A 111 13.34 -17.72 -0.02
N GLU A 112 12.14 -17.57 -0.56
CA GLU A 112 10.98 -17.02 0.17
C GLU A 112 10.46 -17.95 1.27
N LYS A 113 10.71 -19.26 1.18
CA LYS A 113 10.30 -20.23 2.21
C LYS A 113 11.17 -20.19 3.48
N ILE A 114 12.29 -19.48 3.45
CA ILE A 114 13.28 -19.43 4.53
C ILE A 114 13.17 -18.12 5.33
N VAL A 115 12.40 -17.13 4.84
CA VAL A 115 12.26 -15.78 5.41
C VAL A 115 10.93 -15.60 6.13
#